data_AF-A0A7J3IH94-F1
#
_entry.id   AF-A0A7J3IH94-F1
#
_cell.length_a   1.000
_cell.length_b   1.000
_cell.length_c   1.000
_cell.angle_alpha   90.00
_cell.angle_beta   90.00
_cell.angle_gamma   90.00
#
_symmetry.space_group_name_H-M   'P 1'
#
loop_
_entity.id
_entity.type
_entity.pdbx_description
1 polymer ?
#
loop_
_entity_poly.entity_id
_entity_poly.type
_entity_poly.pdbx_seq_one_letter_code
_entity_poly.pdbx_strand_id
1 'polypeptide(L)' 'MKCAICSREATENGYCELHAKAYKNILRKYEVWKRAMGISWKEYLSQIVKNPFTGEWAKEVAEHLAKTEVEYGGA' A
#
# COMPACT_ATOMS: atom_id res chain seq x y z
N MET A 1 17.32 -7.02 -7.68
CA MET A 1 17.19 -6.22 -6.44
C MET A 1 16.10 -6.88 -5.60
N LYS A 2 16.15 -6.84 -4.26
CA LYS A 2 15.13 -7.50 -3.44
C LYS A 2 13.88 -6.63 -3.29
N CYS A 3 12.74 -7.29 -3.06
CA CYS A 3 11.49 -6.61 -2.74
C CYS A 3 11.66 -5.77 -1.46
N ALA A 4 11.11 -4.56 -1.44
CA ALA A 4 11.16 -3.67 -0.27
C ALA A 4 10.48 -4.25 0.98
N ILE A 5 9.58 -5.22 0.81
CA ILE A 5 8.78 -5.82 1.89
C ILE A 5 9.24 -7.25 2.24
N CYS A 6 9.75 -8.02 1.28
CA CYS A 6 10.12 -9.42 1.50
C CYS A 6 11.38 -9.84 0.73
N SER A 7 11.85 -11.07 0.93
CA SER A 7 13.13 -11.54 0.37
C SER A 7 13.08 -12.00 -1.11
N ARG A 8 11.92 -11.89 -1.78
CA ARG A 8 11.75 -12.25 -3.20
C ARG A 8 12.46 -11.24 -4.11
N GLU A 9 12.76 -11.62 -5.34
CA GLU A 9 13.25 -10.68 -6.35
C GLU A 9 12.19 -9.64 -6.68
N ALA A 10 12.61 -8.38 -6.74
CA ALA A 10 11.77 -7.31 -7.21
C ALA A 10 11.67 -7.35 -8.73
N THR A 11 10.50 -6.98 -9.21
CA THR A 11 10.16 -6.94 -10.63
C THR A 11 9.91 -5.50 -11.06
N GLU A 12 9.08 -4.77 -10.31
CA GLU A 12 8.65 -3.42 -10.66
C GLU A 12 8.38 -2.61 -9.39
N ASN A 13 8.64 -1.30 -9.42
CA ASN A 13 8.41 -0.38 -8.29
C ASN A 13 9.10 -0.80 -6.98
N GLY A 14 10.20 -1.55 -7.08
CA GLY A 14 10.90 -2.09 -5.91
C GLY A 14 10.18 -3.25 -5.20
N TYR A 15 9.11 -3.80 -5.79
CA TYR A 15 8.33 -4.90 -5.22
C TYR A 15 8.46 -6.20 -6.02
N CYS A 16 8.30 -7.34 -5.35
CA CYS A 16 8.09 -8.62 -6.04
C CYS A 16 6.75 -8.62 -6.78
N GLU A 17 6.53 -9.56 -7.70
CA GLU A 17 5.32 -9.60 -8.55
C GLU A 17 4.01 -9.46 -7.76
N LEU A 18 3.89 -10.16 -6.63
CA LEU A 18 2.68 -10.15 -5.79
C LEU A 18 2.46 -8.80 -5.11
N HIS A 19 3.53 -8.23 -4.51
CA HIS A 19 3.49 -6.91 -3.89
C HIS A 19 3.29 -5.79 -4.92
N ALA A 20 3.86 -5.91 -6.13
CA ALA A 20 3.67 -4.96 -7.22
C ALA A 20 2.20 -4.94 -7.70
N LYS A 21 1.58 -6.11 -7.82
CA LYS A 21 0.14 -6.22 -8.15
C LYS A 21 -0.74 -5.61 -7.06
N ALA A 22 -0.43 -5.87 -5.79
CA ALA A 22 -1.13 -5.27 -4.66
C ALA A 22 -0.98 -3.74 -4.62
N TYR A 23 0.23 -3.22 -4.82
CA TYR A 23 0.52 -1.79 -4.93
C TYR A 23 -0.33 -1.11 -6.01
N LYS A 24 -0.34 -1.66 -7.23
CA LYS A 24 -1.17 -1.16 -8.34
C LYS A 24 -2.67 -1.20 -8.02
N ASN A 25 -3.14 -2.20 -7.27
CA ASN A 25 -4.54 -2.26 -6.84
C ASN A 25 -4.87 -1.16 -5.82
N ILE A 26 -4.00 -0.94 -4.84
CA ILE A 26 -4.18 0.09 -3.81
C ILE A 26 -4.26 1.48 -4.45
N LEU A 27 -3.33 1.82 -5.36
CA LEU A 27 -3.35 3.11 -6.08
C LEU A 27 -4.65 3.30 -6.86
N ARG A 28 -5.07 2.29 -7.64
CA ARG A 28 -6.27 2.39 -8.47
C ARG A 28 -7.57 2.52 -7.66
N LYS A 29 -7.64 1.91 -6.47
CA LYS A 29 -8.86 1.91 -5.65
C LYS A 29 -8.99 3.14 -4.75
N TYR A 30 -7.91 3.87 -4.51
CA TYR A 30 -7.95 5.08 -3.70
C TYR A 30 -8.92 6.13 -4.26
N GLU A 31 -8.87 6.42 -5.56
CA GLU A 31 -9.76 7.41 -6.16
C GLU A 31 -11.24 7.05 -5.98
N VAL A 32 -11.57 5.75 -5.97
CA VAL A 32 -12.93 5.27 -5.72
C VAL A 32 -13.34 5.56 -4.27
N TRP A 33 -12.48 5.23 -3.31
CA TRP A 33 -12.75 5.45 -1.88
C TRP A 33 -12.78 6.94 -1.52
N LYS A 34 -11.85 7.73 -2.08
CA LYS A 34 -11.79 9.18 -1.92
C LYS A 34 -13.06 9.85 -2.41
N ARG A 35 -13.57 9.48 -3.59
CA ARG A 35 -14.83 10.03 -4.12
C ARG A 35 -16.05 9.61 -3.31
N ALA A 36 -16.08 8.36 -2.82
CA ALA A 36 -17.22 7.84 -2.08
C ALA A 36 -17.28 8.32 -0.62
N MET A 37 -16.12 8.53 0.02
CA MET A 37 -16.03 8.74 1.47
C MET A 37 -15.33 10.05 1.86
N GLY A 38 -14.72 10.76 0.93
CA GLY A 38 -13.97 12.00 1.21
C GLY A 38 -12.68 11.79 2.02
N ILE A 39 -12.18 10.56 2.11
CA ILE A 39 -11.04 10.21 2.97
C ILE A 39 -9.70 10.63 2.37
N SER A 40 -8.75 10.95 3.24
CA SER A 40 -7.35 11.15 2.89
C SER A 40 -6.65 9.84 2.54
N TRP A 41 -5.46 9.96 1.96
CA TRP A 41 -4.63 8.81 1.60
C TRP A 41 -4.19 8.01 2.84
N LYS A 42 -3.80 8.69 3.93
CA LYS A 42 -3.46 8.07 5.21
C LYS A 42 -4.63 7.29 5.81
N GLU A 43 -5.83 7.86 5.80
CA GLU A 43 -7.04 7.18 6.29
C GLU A 43 -7.39 5.97 5.43
N TYR A 44 -7.25 6.08 4.12
CA TYR A 44 -7.44 4.97 3.19
C TYR A 44 -6.50 3.80 3.48
N LEU A 45 -5.20 4.06 3.61
CA LEU A 45 -4.22 3.02 3.97
C LEU A 45 -4.54 2.40 5.34
N SER A 46 -4.92 3.22 6.34
CA SER A 46 -5.32 2.72 7.66
C SER A 46 -6.53 1.77 7.59
N GLN A 47 -7.52 2.08 6.75
CA GLN A 47 -8.68 1.20 6.56
C GLN A 47 -8.32 -0.10 5.85
N ILE A 48 -7.40 -0.08 4.88
CA ILE A 48 -6.89 -1.30 4.23
C ILE A 48 -6.25 -2.24 5.26
N VAL A 49 -5.37 -1.70 6.12
CA VAL A 49 -4.64 -2.48 7.13
C VAL A 49 -5.59 -3.07 8.18
N LYS A 50 -6.53 -2.27 8.68
CA LYS A 50 -7.47 -2.68 9.73
C LYS A 50 -8.57 -3.63 9.26
N ASN A 51 -8.83 -3.70 7.95
CA ASN A 51 -9.90 -4.54 7.42
C ASN A 51 -9.50 -6.03 7.44
N PRO A 52 -10.21 -6.90 8.18
CA PRO A 52 -9.88 -8.32 8.28
C PRO A 52 -9.98 -9.06 6.94
N PHE A 53 -10.79 -8.56 5.99
CA PHE A 53 -10.98 -9.15 4.66
C PHE A 53 -9.96 -8.70 3.62
N THR A 54 -9.08 -7.76 3.95
CA THR A 54 -7.98 -7.39 3.05
C THR A 54 -6.97 -8.53 2.98
N GLY A 55 -6.62 -8.97 1.77
CA GLY A 55 -5.58 -9.97 1.56
C GLY A 55 -4.19 -9.49 2.03
N GLU A 56 -3.38 -10.43 2.51
CA GLU A 56 -2.09 -10.18 3.17
C GLU A 56 -1.16 -9.26 2.36
N TRP A 57 -0.96 -9.54 1.07
CA TRP A 57 -0.12 -8.72 0.18
C TRP A 57 -0.52 -7.24 0.13
N ALA A 58 -1.83 -6.96 0.20
CA ALA A 58 -2.33 -5.59 0.19
C ALA A 58 -2.18 -4.91 1.56
N LYS A 59 -2.32 -5.67 2.66
CA LYS A 59 -2.02 -5.15 4.00
C LYS A 59 -0.56 -4.76 4.13
N GLU A 60 0.36 -5.64 3.76
CA GLU A 60 1.79 -5.38 3.86
C GLU A 60 2.23 -4.17 3.03
N VAL A 61 1.69 -4.00 1.82
CA VAL A 61 1.98 -2.82 0.99
C VAL A 61 1.38 -1.56 1.62
N ALA A 62 0.16 -1.62 2.14
CA ALA A 62 -0.45 -0.47 2.79
C ALA A 62 0.32 -0.03 4.04
N GLU A 63 0.82 -0.98 4.83
CA GLU A 63 1.70 -0.71 5.98
C GLU A 63 3.02 -0.09 5.54
N HIS A 64 3.66 -0.62 4.49
CA HIS A 64 4.90 -0.08 3.95
C HIS A 64 4.71 1.37 3.48
N LEU A 65 3.64 1.65 2.72
CA LEU A 65 3.33 3.00 2.24
C LEU A 65 3.05 3.98 3.38
N ALA A 66 2.29 3.55 4.39
CA ALA A 66 1.98 4.37 5.56
C ALA A 66 3.23 4.70 6.38
N LYS A 67 4.24 3.81 6.42
CA LYS A 67 5.53 4.09 7.07
C LYS A 67 6.37 5.07 6.26
N THR A 68 6.44 4.89 4.93
CA THR A 68 7.21 5.81 4.08
C THR A 68 6.66 7.23 4.05
N GLU A 69 5.35 7.45 4.18
CA GLU A 69 4.80 8.81 4.31
C GLU A 69 5.20 9.51 5.61
N VAL A 70 5.35 8.76 6.70
CA VAL A 70 5.76 9.31 8.00
C VAL A 70 7.20 9.81 7.93
N GLU A 71 8.05 9.17 7.14
CA GLU A 71 9.46 9.56 6.95
C GLU A 71 9.64 10.83 6.10
N TYR A 72 8.70 11.16 5.21
CA TYR A 72 8.76 12.38 4.38
C TYR A 72 7.91 13.55 4.91
N GLY A 73 6.95 13.30 5.80
CA GLY A 73 6.12 14.33 6.44
C GLY A 73 6.67 14.89 7.76
N GLY A 74 7.90 14.52 8.12
CA GLY A 74 8.59 14.93 9.36
C GLY A 74 9.61 16.05 9.19
N ALA A 75 9.38 16.99 8.25
CA ALA A 75 10.21 18.17 8.03
C ALA A 75 9.37 19.46 8.16
#